data_AF-A0A3B8XHN0-F1
#
_entry.id   AF-A0A3B8XHN0-F1
#
_cell.length_a   1.000
_cell.length_b   1.000
_cell.length_c   1.000
_cell.angle_alpha   90.00
_cell.angle_beta   90.00
_cell.angle_gamma   90.00
#
_symmetry.space_group_name_H-M   'P 1'
#
loop_
_entity.id
_entity.type
_entity.pdbx_description
1 polymer ?
#
loop_
_entity_poly.entity_id
_entity_poly.type
_entity_poly.pdbx_seq_one_letter_code
_entity_poly.pdbx_strand_id
1 'polypeptide(L)'
;MAGQAAGAHADHADHPTGWKRYVYSTNHKDIGTMYLVFAIIAGIVGGAFSVLMRMELQYPGDGVLQGDHNLFNMLVTAHGLIMIFFMVMPAMIGGFGNWFVP
;
A
#
# COMPACT_ATOMS: atom_id res chain seq x y z
N MET A 1 17.07 2.46 -62.34
CA MET A 1 16.18 2.79 -61.20
C MET A 1 16.81 2.16 -59.97
N ALA A 2 17.63 2.93 -59.26
CA ALA A 2 18.43 2.50 -58.12
C ALA A 2 17.62 2.49 -56.83
N GLY A 3 17.99 1.62 -55.89
CA GLY A 3 17.76 1.85 -54.46
C GLY A 3 16.96 0.79 -53.73
N GLN A 4 17.57 -0.37 -53.48
CA GLN A 4 17.28 -1.12 -52.26
C GLN A 4 18.24 -0.60 -51.17
N ALA A 5 17.68 0.04 -50.14
CA ALA A 5 18.33 0.37 -48.87
C ALA A 5 17.20 0.42 -47.81
N ALA A 6 17.08 -0.53 -46.88
CA ALA A 6 17.86 -0.65 -45.65
C ALA A 6 17.72 0.58 -44.73
N GLY A 7 17.07 0.40 -43.57
CA GLY A 7 16.96 1.38 -42.48
C GLY A 7 15.61 1.29 -41.78
N ALA A 8 15.42 0.36 -40.85
CA ALA A 8 15.56 0.64 -39.41
C ALA A 8 14.56 1.68 -38.88
N HIS A 9 13.38 1.22 -38.46
CA HIS A 9 12.60 1.89 -37.42
C HIS A 9 12.08 0.83 -36.46
N ALA A 10 13.01 0.31 -35.64
CA ALA A 10 12.64 -0.28 -34.37
C ALA A 10 12.39 0.89 -33.43
N ASP A 11 11.15 1.42 -33.43
CA ASP A 11 10.67 2.32 -32.40
C ASP A 11 10.52 1.50 -31.10
N HIS A 12 11.65 1.26 -30.44
CA HIS A 12 11.66 0.84 -29.06
C HIS A 12 11.10 2.00 -28.25
N ALA A 13 9.79 1.98 -28.01
CA ALA A 13 9.15 2.87 -27.07
C ALA A 13 9.91 2.76 -25.74
N ASP A 14 10.68 3.78 -25.41
CA ASP A 14 11.42 3.92 -24.17
C ASP A 14 10.41 3.83 -23.01
N HIS A 15 10.21 2.63 -22.49
CA HIS A 15 9.43 2.43 -21.29
C HIS A 15 10.15 3.20 -20.17
N PRO A 16 9.49 4.17 -19.51
CA PRO A 16 10.10 4.87 -18.40
C PRO A 16 10.53 3.83 -17.36
N THR A 17 11.81 3.81 -17.02
CA THR A 17 12.39 2.87 -16.05
C THR A 17 12.54 3.53 -14.68
N GLY A 18 12.60 2.71 -13.62
CA GLY A 18 12.74 3.18 -12.25
C GLY A 18 11.50 3.88 -11.68
N TRP A 19 11.70 4.88 -10.82
CA TRP A 19 10.63 5.57 -10.08
C TRP A 19 9.61 6.29 -10.97
N LYS A 20 10.07 6.85 -12.11
CA LYS A 20 9.21 7.53 -13.09
C LYS A 20 8.12 6.60 -13.62
N ARG A 21 8.43 5.31 -13.76
CA ARG A 21 7.47 4.28 -14.20
C ARG A 21 6.25 4.21 -13.30
N TYR A 22 6.46 4.31 -11.99
CA TYR A 22 5.44 4.09 -10.99
C TYR A 22 4.72 5.38 -10.60
N VAL A 23 5.47 6.48 -10.44
CA VAL A 23 4.90 7.79 -10.04
C VAL A 23 4.05 8.39 -11.17
N TYR A 24 4.49 8.24 -12.42
CA TYR A 24 3.77 8.75 -13.59
C TYR A 24 3.13 7.62 -14.41
N SER A 25 2.84 6.48 -13.77
CA SER A 25 2.22 5.35 -14.47
C SER A 25 0.79 5.66 -14.86
N THR A 26 0.41 5.31 -16.09
CA THR A 26 -0.99 5.24 -16.54
C THR A 26 -1.47 3.79 -16.63
N ASN A 27 -0.61 2.81 -16.36
CA ASN A 27 -0.98 1.39 -16.41
C ASN A 27 -1.66 0.97 -15.10
N HIS A 28 -2.91 0.53 -15.19
CA HIS A 28 -3.73 0.09 -14.06
C HIS A 28 -3.06 -1.00 -13.19
N LYS A 29 -2.20 -1.85 -13.76
CA LYS A 29 -1.48 -2.90 -13.00
C LYS A 29 -0.30 -2.35 -12.19
N ASP A 30 0.44 -1.39 -12.74
CA ASP A 30 1.54 -0.74 -12.02
C ASP A 30 0.97 0.07 -10.84
N ILE A 31 -0.17 0.77 -11.07
CA ILE A 31 -0.91 1.48 -10.03
C ILE A 31 -1.44 0.52 -8.97
N GLY A 32 -2.12 -0.58 -9.36
CA GLY A 32 -2.64 -1.57 -8.40
C GLY A 32 -1.55 -2.23 -7.57
N THR A 33 -0.36 -2.47 -8.14
CA THR A 33 0.78 -3.00 -7.40
C THR A 33 1.26 -2.04 -6.31
N MET A 34 1.28 -0.73 -6.61
CA MET A 34 1.62 0.30 -5.62
C MET A 34 0.61 0.36 -4.47
N TYR A 35 -0.69 0.20 -4.76
CA TYR A 35 -1.73 0.11 -3.72
C TYR A 35 -1.56 -1.12 -2.81
N LEU A 36 -1.19 -2.28 -3.36
CA LEU A 36 -0.94 -3.49 -2.57
C LEU A 36 0.28 -3.34 -1.65
N VAL A 37 1.38 -2.78 -2.17
CA VAL A 37 2.59 -2.53 -1.35
C VAL A 37 2.28 -1.57 -0.22
N PHE A 38 1.54 -0.49 -0.50
CA PHE A 38 1.10 0.45 0.51
C PHE A 38 0.23 -0.21 1.59
N ALA A 39 -0.74 -1.02 1.17
CA ALA A 39 -1.65 -1.70 2.09
C ALA A 39 -0.93 -2.69 3.01
N ILE A 40 0.10 -3.40 2.52
CA ILE A 40 0.90 -4.32 3.34
C ILE A 40 1.66 -3.55 4.43
N ILE A 41 2.30 -2.44 4.08
CA ILE A 41 3.04 -1.60 5.03
C ILE A 41 2.08 -1.03 6.09
N ALA A 42 0.95 -0.48 5.66
CA ALA A 42 -0.08 0.02 6.55
C ALA A 42 -0.63 -1.10 7.47
N GLY A 43 -0.81 -2.31 6.93
CA GLY A 43 -1.25 -3.49 7.67
C GLY A 43 -0.26 -3.93 8.76
N ILE A 44 1.06 -3.83 8.51
CA ILE A 44 2.09 -4.11 9.53
C ILE A 44 1.99 -3.08 10.66
N VAL A 45 1.86 -1.79 10.33
CA VAL A 45 1.72 -0.71 11.33
C VAL A 45 0.42 -0.87 12.14
N GLY A 46 -0.71 -1.10 11.47
CA GLY A 46 -1.99 -1.36 12.11
C GLY A 46 -1.95 -2.63 12.98
N GLY A 47 -1.29 -3.68 12.50
CA GLY A 47 -1.05 -4.93 13.24
C GLY A 47 -0.24 -4.71 14.51
N ALA A 48 0.81 -3.89 14.47
CA ALA A 48 1.61 -3.54 15.64
C ALA A 48 0.74 -2.84 16.71
N PHE A 49 -0.13 -1.90 16.33
CA PHE A 49 -1.09 -1.29 17.25
C PHE A 49 -2.08 -2.30 17.84
N SER A 50 -2.54 -3.27 17.04
CA SER A 50 -3.37 -4.37 17.54
C SER A 50 -2.65 -5.19 18.61
N VAL A 51 -1.38 -5.51 18.40
CA VAL A 51 -0.57 -6.26 19.37
C VAL A 51 -0.35 -5.44 20.64
N LEU A 52 -0.06 -4.14 20.55
CA LEU A 52 0.09 -3.27 21.72
C LEU A 52 -1.18 -3.25 22.58
N MET A 53 -2.36 -3.08 21.98
CA MET A 53 -3.64 -3.11 22.72
C MET A 53 -3.89 -4.48 23.36
N ARG A 54 -3.56 -5.57 22.67
CA ARG A 54 -3.67 -6.93 23.24
C ARG A 54 -2.71 -7.15 24.39
N MET A 55 -1.52 -6.54 24.37
CA MET A 55 -0.61 -6.58 25.50
C MET A 55 -1.14 -5.82 26.71
N GLU A 56 -1.83 -4.70 26.51
CA GLU A 56 -2.49 -3.99 27.60
C GLU A 56 -3.62 -4.81 28.24
N LEU A 57 -4.43 -5.49 27.42
CA LEU A 57 -5.62 -6.22 27.86
C LEU A 57 -5.36 -7.68 28.31
N GLN A 58 -4.10 -8.12 28.38
CA GLN A 58 -3.75 -9.52 28.70
C GLN A 58 -4.06 -9.90 30.15
N TYR A 59 -3.89 -8.97 31.09
CA TYR A 59 -4.17 -9.15 32.51
C TYR A 59 -4.86 -7.89 33.06
N PRO A 60 -5.77 -8.01 34.03
CA PRO A 60 -6.41 -6.86 34.64
C PRO A 60 -5.41 -6.02 35.44
N GLY A 61 -5.31 -4.71 35.14
CA GLY A 61 -4.43 -3.75 35.82
C GLY A 61 -3.89 -2.67 34.88
N ASP A 62 -3.03 -1.79 35.40
CA ASP A 62 -2.27 -0.82 34.60
C ASP A 62 -1.10 -1.54 33.93
N GLY A 63 -1.31 -2.03 32.70
CA GLY A 63 -0.38 -2.89 31.98
C GLY A 63 0.82 -2.13 31.38
N VAL A 64 0.97 -2.23 30.06
CA VAL A 64 2.02 -1.56 29.27
C VAL A 64 1.83 -0.03 29.24
N LEU A 65 0.58 0.44 29.33
CA LEU A 65 0.20 1.86 29.24
C LEU A 65 0.10 2.55 30.60
N GLN A 66 0.39 1.84 31.70
CA GLN A 66 0.48 2.42 33.06
C GLN A 66 -0.75 3.25 33.47
N GLY A 67 -1.94 2.88 33.02
CA GLY A 67 -3.19 3.58 33.34
C GLY A 67 -3.48 4.82 32.48
N ASP A 68 -2.73 5.05 31.38
CA ASP A 68 -3.04 6.13 30.42
C ASP A 68 -4.17 5.73 29.46
N HIS A 69 -5.39 6.06 29.87
CA HIS A 69 -6.61 5.80 29.13
C HIS A 69 -6.72 6.64 27.85
N ASN A 70 -6.12 7.83 27.79
CA ASN A 70 -6.16 8.67 26.59
C ASN A 70 -5.29 8.06 25.50
N LEU A 71 -4.08 7.63 25.85
CA LEU A 71 -3.18 6.94 24.93
C LEU A 71 -3.81 5.65 24.40
N PHE A 72 -4.48 4.86 25.26
CA PHE A 72 -5.22 3.68 24.82
C PHE A 72 -6.29 4.02 23.76
N ASN A 73 -7.12 5.03 24.03
CA ASN A 73 -8.16 5.46 23.09
C ASN A 73 -7.57 5.98 21.76
N MET A 74 -6.44 6.68 21.79
CA MET A 74 -5.71 7.11 20.59
C MET A 74 -5.18 5.91 19.80
N LEU A 75 -4.63 4.89 20.46
CA LEU A 75 -4.14 3.68 19.79
C LEU A 75 -5.28 2.87 19.16
N VAL A 76 -6.42 2.73 19.84
CA VAL A 76 -7.61 2.04 19.32
C VAL A 76 -8.14 2.74 18.07
N THR A 77 -8.29 4.06 18.12
CA THR A 77 -8.79 4.84 17.00
C THR A 77 -7.82 4.84 15.83
N ALA A 78 -6.51 4.99 16.09
CA ALA A 78 -5.48 4.89 15.07
C ALA A 78 -5.43 3.51 14.40
N HIS A 79 -5.55 2.42 15.19
CA HIS A 79 -5.62 1.06 14.66
C HIS A 79 -6.81 0.91 13.70
N GLY A 80 -8.01 1.30 14.12
CA GLY A 80 -9.21 1.19 13.28
C GLY A 80 -9.12 2.01 12.00
N LEU A 81 -8.64 3.25 12.10
CA LEU A 81 -8.49 4.15 10.95
C LEU A 81 -7.48 3.60 9.93
N ILE A 82 -6.33 3.11 10.38
CA ILE A 82 -5.30 2.52 9.50
C ILE A 82 -5.83 1.23 8.86
N MET A 83 -6.46 0.34 9.62
CA MET A 83 -6.92 -0.94 9.08
C MET A 83 -8.01 -0.73 8.02
N ILE A 84 -8.97 0.17 8.23
CA ILE A 84 -10.07 0.38 7.29
C ILE A 84 -9.60 1.18 6.06
N PHE A 85 -9.09 2.38 6.28
CA PHE A 85 -8.82 3.33 5.19
C PHE A 85 -7.49 3.11 4.50
N PHE A 86 -6.51 2.52 5.18
CA PHE A 86 -5.14 2.41 4.67
C PHE A 86 -4.74 0.97 4.33
N MET A 87 -5.36 -0.05 4.93
CA MET A 87 -5.14 -1.45 4.57
C MET A 87 -6.28 -2.02 3.71
N VAL A 88 -7.52 -2.10 4.22
CA VAL A 88 -8.62 -2.82 3.54
C VAL A 88 -9.05 -2.13 2.24
N MET A 89 -9.40 -0.84 2.28
CA MET A 89 -9.83 -0.14 1.07
C MET A 89 -8.73 -0.11 -0.01
N PRO A 90 -7.46 0.22 0.33
CA PRO A 90 -6.37 0.21 -0.64
C PRO A 90 -6.05 -1.19 -1.17
N ALA A 91 -6.08 -2.24 -0.35
CA ALA A 91 -5.81 -3.59 -0.84
C ALA A 91 -6.92 -4.10 -1.77
N MET A 92 -8.18 -3.96 -1.37
CA MET A 92 -9.32 -4.52 -2.10
C MET A 92 -9.70 -3.69 -3.31
N ILE A 93 -9.94 -2.39 -3.13
CA ILE A 93 -10.45 -1.52 -4.20
C ILE A 93 -9.26 -0.98 -5.02
N GLY A 94 -8.22 -0.50 -4.35
CA GLY A 94 -7.05 0.08 -5.02
C GLY A 94 -6.10 -0.97 -5.62
N GLY A 95 -5.89 -2.10 -4.95
CA GLY A 95 -4.95 -3.12 -5.36
C GLY A 95 -5.59 -4.11 -6.30
N PHE A 96 -6.40 -5.00 -5.74
CA PHE A 96 -7.09 -6.05 -6.48
C PHE A 96 -8.09 -5.49 -7.49
N GLY A 97 -8.83 -4.43 -7.16
CA GLY A 97 -9.73 -3.76 -8.11
C GLY A 97 -8.99 -3.31 -9.37
N ASN A 98 -7.92 -2.52 -9.23
CA ASN A 98 -7.11 -2.10 -10.38
C ASN A 98 -6.42 -3.27 -11.10
N TRP A 99 -6.09 -4.38 -10.42
CA TRP A 99 -5.43 -5.52 -11.06
C TRP A 99 -6.38 -6.41 -11.86
N PHE A 100 -7.57 -6.70 -11.33
CA PHE A 100 -8.52 -7.66 -11.89
C PHE A 100 -9.66 -7.02 -12.69
N VAL A 101 -9.98 -5.74 -12.43
CA VAL A 101 -11.02 -4.99 -13.13
C VAL A 101 -10.38 -3.77 -13.81
N PRO A 102 -9.85 -3.93 -15.04
CA PRO A 102 -9.41 -2.82 -15.87
C PRO A 102 -10.57 -1.96 -16.39
#